data_AF-A0A9Q5B727-F1
#
_entry.id   AF-A0A9Q5B727-F1
#
_cell.length_a   1.000
_cell.length_b   1.000
_cell.length_c   1.000
_cell.angle_alpha   90.00
_cell.angle_beta   90.00
_cell.angle_gamma   90.00
#
_symmetry.space_group_name_H-M   'P 1'
#
loop_
_entity.id
_entity.type
_entity.pdbx_description
1 polymer ?
#
loop_
_entity_poly.entity_id
_entity_poly.type
_entity_poly.pdbx_seq_one_letter_code
_entity_poly.pdbx_strand_id
1 'polypeptide(L)'
;MQSTSLNDIIYQKSGAAEIDDNPLIAHLNLPPDNDRQAFIRLGLKPEYDTLDRELPTYLRRIKINRLRHFFAPTHPVHRRALIGISSQLFDGYIPRNPMSAEGQRALYGGKADITIRPTISLIAGHSGMGKSTLLDRVLESAGQQSYQHALFQDQPFPERQILGGFVVMYPNTVQLKLYAHLLATIRIAFLA
;
A
#
# COMPACT_ATOMS: atom_id res chain seq x y z
N MET A 1 8.51 26.57 0.16
CA MET A 1 7.46 26.14 -0.79
C MET A 1 7.97 24.88 -1.47
N GLN A 2 7.59 23.71 -0.97
CA GLN A 2 7.98 22.44 -1.59
C GLN A 2 6.98 22.16 -2.72
N SER A 3 7.47 22.18 -3.96
CA SER A 3 6.75 21.70 -5.13
C SER A 3 6.48 20.21 -4.93
N THR A 4 5.23 19.87 -4.59
CA THR A 4 4.73 18.49 -4.68
C THR A 4 4.92 18.07 -6.12
N SER A 5 5.92 17.24 -6.41
CA SER A 5 6.07 16.66 -7.74
C SER A 5 4.77 15.92 -8.04
N LEU A 6 4.06 16.35 -9.09
CA LEU A 6 2.96 15.60 -9.67
C LEU A 6 3.57 14.27 -10.15
N ASN A 7 3.43 13.22 -9.34
CA ASN A 7 3.78 11.88 -9.80
C ASN A 7 2.73 11.51 -10.84
N ASP A 8 3.14 11.47 -12.11
CA ASP A 8 2.28 11.03 -13.19
C ASP A 8 1.78 9.61 -12.89
N ILE A 9 0.46 9.46 -12.79
CA ILE A 9 -0.18 8.18 -12.53
C ILE A 9 -0.14 7.37 -13.82
N ILE A 10 0.54 6.23 -13.78
CA ILE A 10 0.56 5.28 -14.89
C ILE A 10 -0.49 4.21 -14.62
N TYR A 11 -1.58 4.24 -15.39
CA TYR A 11 -2.59 3.19 -15.37
C TYR A 11 -2.10 2.01 -16.21
N GLN A 12 -2.10 0.81 -15.62
CA GLN A 12 -1.62 -0.41 -16.23
C GLN A 12 -2.82 -1.26 -16.66
N LYS A 13 -2.70 -1.91 -17.83
CA LYS A 13 -3.70 -2.90 -18.26
C LYS A 13 -3.34 -4.27 -17.71
N SER A 14 -4.24 -4.81 -16.89
CA SER A 14 -4.17 -6.14 -16.32
C SER A 14 -4.82 -7.21 -17.20
N GLY A 15 -5.73 -6.81 -18.10
CA GLY A 15 -6.56 -7.72 -18.90
C GLY A 15 -7.88 -8.10 -18.22
N ALA A 16 -8.12 -7.64 -16.99
CA ALA A 16 -9.39 -7.78 -16.28
C ALA A 16 -10.16 -6.45 -16.31
N ALA A 17 -11.33 -6.43 -16.96
CA ALA A 17 -12.13 -5.21 -17.13
C ALA A 17 -12.50 -4.53 -15.80
N GLU A 18 -12.80 -5.32 -14.77
CA GLU A 18 -13.13 -4.83 -13.42
C GLU A 18 -12.00 -4.03 -12.75
N ILE A 19 -10.75 -4.27 -13.16
CA ILE A 19 -9.56 -3.54 -12.72
C ILE A 19 -9.25 -2.41 -13.70
N ASP A 20 -9.23 -2.73 -15.00
CA ASP A 20 -8.78 -1.82 -16.06
C ASP A 20 -9.71 -0.62 -16.28
N ASP A 21 -11.00 -0.77 -15.94
CA ASP A 21 -12.02 0.29 -16.02
C ASP A 21 -12.20 1.06 -14.71
N ASN A 22 -11.38 0.76 -13.69
CA ASN A 22 -11.48 1.37 -12.36
C ASN A 22 -10.22 2.20 -12.04
N PRO A 23 -10.30 3.55 -12.05
CA PRO A 23 -9.14 4.40 -11.79
C PRO A 23 -8.55 4.20 -10.40
N LEU A 24 -9.31 3.66 -9.43
CA LEU A 24 -8.85 3.46 -8.06
C LEU A 24 -7.86 2.29 -7.90
N ILE A 25 -7.81 1.38 -8.89
CA ILE A 25 -6.99 0.16 -8.83
C ILE A 25 -6.18 -0.10 -10.09
N ALA A 26 -6.53 0.46 -11.25
CA ALA A 26 -5.79 0.29 -12.51
C ALA A 26 -4.32 0.75 -12.43
N HIS A 27 -3.99 1.68 -11.53
CA HIS A 27 -2.63 2.17 -11.32
C HIS A 27 -1.86 1.40 -10.24
N LEU A 28 -2.54 0.51 -9.51
CA LEU A 28 -1.94 -0.26 -8.44
C LEU A 28 -1.20 -1.46 -9.00
N ASN A 29 -0.22 -1.89 -8.22
CA ASN A 29 0.48 -3.12 -8.47
C ASN A 29 -0.43 -4.33 -8.19
N LEU A 30 -0.61 -5.20 -9.19
CA LEU A 30 -1.39 -6.42 -9.04
C LEU A 30 -0.84 -7.33 -7.94
N PRO A 31 -1.71 -8.11 -7.23
CA PRO A 31 -1.26 -9.08 -6.24
C PRO A 31 -0.25 -10.08 -6.83
N PRO A 32 0.70 -10.60 -6.04
CA PRO A 32 1.64 -11.61 -6.53
C PRO A 32 0.93 -12.93 -6.89
N ASP A 33 1.31 -13.55 -8.02
CA ASP A 33 0.68 -14.78 -8.50
C ASP A 33 1.02 -16.01 -7.64
N ASN A 34 2.19 -15.98 -6.98
CA ASN A 34 2.70 -17.12 -6.24
C ASN A 34 3.64 -16.71 -5.10
N ASP A 35 3.92 -17.67 -4.22
CA ASP A 35 4.82 -17.52 -3.08
C ASP A 35 6.21 -17.00 -3.49
N ARG A 36 6.73 -17.40 -4.67
CA ARG A 36 8.05 -16.95 -5.13
C ARG A 36 8.04 -15.46 -5.49
N GLN A 37 7.02 -14.99 -6.20
CA GLN A 37 6.87 -13.56 -6.48
C GLN A 37 6.67 -12.77 -5.18
N ALA A 38 5.83 -13.26 -4.26
CA ALA A 38 5.63 -12.64 -2.97
C ALA A 38 6.93 -12.55 -2.16
N PHE A 39 7.78 -13.59 -2.20
CA PHE A 39 9.10 -13.58 -1.58
C PHE A 39 10.00 -12.46 -2.13
N ILE A 40 10.08 -12.37 -3.46
CA ILE A 40 10.90 -11.35 -4.14
C ILE A 40 10.39 -9.95 -3.83
N ARG A 41 9.07 -9.75 -3.86
CA ARG A 41 8.44 -8.44 -3.67
C ARG A 41 8.57 -7.91 -2.25
N LEU A 42 8.42 -8.78 -1.26
CA LEU A 42 8.61 -8.41 0.15
C LEU A 42 10.08 -8.21 0.50
N GLY A 43 10.99 -8.95 -0.14
CA GLY A 43 12.42 -8.93 0.17
C GLY A 43 13.05 -7.54 0.05
N LEU A 44 13.83 -7.14 1.06
CA LEU A 44 14.73 -6.00 0.99
C LEU A 44 16.15 -6.51 1.04
N LYS A 45 16.92 -6.25 -0.02
CA LYS A 45 18.35 -6.53 -0.03
C LYS A 45 19.09 -5.33 0.56
N PRO A 46 20.12 -5.56 1.38
CA PRO A 46 20.97 -4.46 1.79
C PRO A 46 21.75 -3.98 0.56
N GLU A 47 21.89 -2.67 0.41
CA GLU A 47 22.87 -2.12 -0.52
C GLU A 47 24.25 -2.61 -0.10
N TYR A 48 25.06 -3.07 -1.06
CA TYR A 48 26.43 -3.51 -0.82
C TYR A 48 27.33 -2.90 -1.88
N ASP A 49 28.35 -2.18 -1.43
CA ASP A 49 29.42 -1.66 -2.27
C ASP A 49 30.75 -2.19 -1.73
N THR A 50 31.59 -2.74 -2.62
CA THR A 50 32.93 -3.24 -2.27
C THR A 50 33.83 -2.13 -1.74
N LEU A 51 33.64 -0.88 -2.19
CA LEU A 51 34.41 0.28 -1.77
C LEU A 51 34.13 0.67 -0.31
N ASP A 52 33.03 0.18 0.28
CA ASP A 52 32.72 0.40 1.71
C ASP A 52 33.82 -0.10 2.64
N ARG A 53 34.66 -1.05 2.18
CA ARG A 53 35.78 -1.60 2.95
C ARG A 53 36.92 -0.60 3.15
N GLU A 54 37.07 0.33 2.22
CA GLU A 54 38.12 1.35 2.20
C GLU A 54 37.75 2.56 3.07
N LEU A 55 36.48 2.67 3.49
CA LEU A 55 36.02 3.77 4.32
C LEU A 55 36.70 3.78 5.70
N PRO A 56 36.93 4.98 6.27
CA PRO A 56 37.32 5.13 7.66
C PRO A 56 36.44 4.33 8.62
N THR A 57 37.03 3.80 9.70
CA THR A 57 36.37 2.89 10.67
C THR A 57 35.05 3.43 11.21
N TYR A 58 34.95 4.75 11.44
CA TYR A 58 33.72 5.37 11.95
C TYR A 58 32.59 5.33 10.91
N LEU A 59 32.87 5.58 9.62
CA LEU A 59 31.89 5.49 8.54
C LEU A 59 31.43 4.04 8.32
N ARG A 60 32.35 3.07 8.40
CA ARG A 60 32.00 1.64 8.31
C ARG A 60 31.01 1.22 9.40
N ARG A 61 31.20 1.70 10.64
CA ARG A 61 30.27 1.45 11.75
C ARG A 61 28.89 2.06 11.53
N ILE A 62 28.79 3.22 10.89
CA ILE A 62 27.50 3.83 10.56
C ILE A 62 26.82 3.03 9.44
N LYS A 63 27.55 2.70 8.37
CA LYS A 63 27.00 1.96 7.22
C LYS A 63 26.48 0.57 7.60
N ILE A 64 27.01 -0.08 8.64
CA ILE A 64 26.48 -1.38 9.09
C ILE A 64 25.01 -1.30 9.54
N ASN A 65 24.53 -0.13 9.97
CA ASN A 65 23.15 0.05 10.41
C ASN A 65 22.15 -0.16 9.27
N ARG A 66 22.57 -0.11 7.99
CA ARG A 66 21.69 -0.45 6.86
C ARG A 66 21.19 -1.89 6.91
N LEU A 67 21.94 -2.80 7.56
CA LEU A 67 21.51 -4.19 7.77
C LEU A 67 20.23 -4.28 8.62
N ARG A 68 19.86 -3.24 9.37
CA ARG A 68 18.58 -3.21 10.10
C ARG A 68 17.37 -3.12 9.16
N HIS A 69 17.57 -2.67 7.92
CA HIS A 69 16.53 -2.60 6.88
C HIS A 69 16.49 -3.86 6.00
N PHE A 70 17.37 -4.83 6.24
CA PHE A 70 17.31 -6.12 5.56
C PHE A 70 16.07 -6.88 6.02
N PHE A 71 15.29 -7.36 5.06
CA PHE A 71 14.11 -8.17 5.34
C PHE A 71 14.03 -9.32 4.35
N ALA A 72 14.05 -10.55 4.87
CA ALA A 72 13.84 -11.76 4.09
C ALA A 72 12.56 -12.47 4.57
N PRO A 73 11.51 -12.60 3.74
CA PRO A 73 10.24 -13.22 4.11
C PRO A 73 10.35 -14.75 4.07
N THR A 74 11.19 -15.32 4.94
CA THR A 74 11.45 -16.77 5.01
C THR A 74 10.20 -17.55 5.43
N HIS A 75 9.40 -17.00 6.34
CA HIS A 75 8.16 -17.63 6.79
C HIS A 75 7.04 -17.53 5.75
N PRO A 76 6.35 -18.65 5.43
CA PRO A 76 5.21 -18.66 4.52
C PRO A 76 4.08 -17.70 4.91
N VAL A 77 3.89 -17.45 6.21
CA VAL A 77 2.86 -16.54 6.72
C VAL A 77 3.04 -15.11 6.20
N HIS A 78 4.27 -14.64 6.03
CA HIS A 78 4.54 -13.29 5.50
C HIS A 78 4.09 -13.17 4.04
N ARG A 79 4.34 -14.21 3.24
CA ARG A 79 4.00 -14.25 1.82
C ARG A 79 2.51 -14.37 1.58
N ARG A 80 1.85 -15.23 2.37
CA ARG A 80 0.38 -15.35 2.38
C ARG A 80 -0.29 -14.07 2.85
N ALA A 81 0.29 -13.38 3.84
CA ALA A 81 -0.23 -12.08 4.29
C ALA A 81 -0.19 -11.04 3.17
N LEU A 82 0.90 -10.97 2.40
CA LEU A 82 0.96 -10.10 1.23
C LEU A 82 -0.14 -10.44 0.22
N ILE A 83 -0.21 -11.70 -0.23
CA ILE A 83 -1.21 -12.10 -1.23
C ILE A 83 -2.63 -11.80 -0.74
N GLY A 84 -2.95 -12.18 0.50
CA GLY A 84 -4.28 -11.99 1.07
C GLY A 84 -4.66 -10.52 1.24
N ILE A 85 -3.75 -9.69 1.79
CA ILE A 85 -4.03 -8.25 1.98
C ILE A 85 -4.13 -7.54 0.63
N SER A 86 -3.27 -7.89 -0.33
CA SER A 86 -3.36 -7.35 -1.69
C SER A 86 -4.69 -7.72 -2.33
N SER A 87 -5.13 -8.99 -2.29
CA SER A 87 -6.44 -9.37 -2.85
C SER A 87 -7.60 -8.62 -2.18
N GLN A 88 -7.59 -8.52 -0.85
CA GLN A 88 -8.62 -7.79 -0.09
C GLN A 88 -8.70 -6.31 -0.46
N LEU A 89 -7.57 -5.69 -0.81
CA LEU A 89 -7.51 -4.32 -1.29
C LEU A 89 -8.32 -4.18 -2.59
N PHE A 90 -8.05 -5.05 -3.57
CA PHE A 90 -8.75 -5.04 -4.86
C PHE A 90 -10.24 -5.35 -4.68
N ASP A 91 -10.59 -6.40 -3.92
CA ASP A 91 -11.98 -6.75 -3.61
C ASP A 91 -12.76 -5.58 -2.99
N GLY A 92 -12.08 -4.76 -2.18
CA GLY A 92 -12.68 -3.57 -1.58
C GLY A 92 -12.94 -2.43 -2.57
N TYR A 93 -12.18 -2.32 -3.66
CA TYR A 93 -12.29 -1.22 -4.61
C TYR A 93 -13.06 -1.56 -5.89
N ILE A 94 -13.09 -2.83 -6.31
CA ILE A 94 -13.87 -3.29 -7.47
C ILE A 94 -15.32 -2.77 -7.45
N PRO A 95 -16.11 -2.92 -6.36
CA PRO A 95 -17.49 -2.44 -6.35
C PRO A 95 -17.61 -0.91 -6.21
N ARG A 96 -16.51 -0.19 -5.99
CA ARG A 96 -16.47 1.26 -5.76
C ARG A 96 -15.98 2.03 -6.99
N ASN A 97 -16.12 1.48 -8.19
CA ASN A 97 -15.63 2.10 -9.41
C ASN A 97 -16.29 3.48 -9.66
N PRO A 98 -15.56 4.60 -9.57
CA PRO A 98 -16.13 5.95 -9.76
C PRO A 98 -16.49 6.26 -11.21
N MET A 99 -16.18 5.38 -12.16
CA MET A 99 -16.68 5.48 -13.54
C MET A 99 -18.08 4.89 -13.69
N SER A 100 -18.57 4.13 -12.71
CA SER A 100 -19.95 3.63 -12.70
C SER A 100 -20.89 4.61 -11.98
N ALA A 101 -22.17 4.62 -12.38
CA ALA A 101 -23.18 5.46 -11.75
C ALA A 101 -23.35 5.17 -10.24
N GLU A 102 -23.22 3.90 -9.85
CA GLU A 102 -23.31 3.50 -8.45
C GLU A 102 -22.07 3.93 -7.65
N GLY A 103 -20.88 3.77 -8.23
CA GLY A 103 -19.63 4.16 -7.58
C GLY A 103 -19.52 5.68 -7.43
N GLN A 104 -19.98 6.47 -8.39
CA GLN A 104 -20.11 7.93 -8.22
C GLN A 104 -21.05 8.28 -7.06
N ARG A 105 -22.22 7.62 -6.98
CA ARG A 105 -23.15 7.85 -5.86
C ARG A 105 -22.49 7.50 -4.53
N ALA A 106 -21.79 6.37 -4.43
CA ALA A 106 -21.07 6.00 -3.22
C ALA A 106 -19.95 6.99 -2.87
N LEU A 107 -19.22 7.49 -3.87
CA LEU A 107 -18.14 8.47 -3.70
C LEU A 107 -18.65 9.78 -3.11
N TYR A 108 -19.78 10.26 -3.61
CA TYR A 108 -20.40 11.52 -3.18
C TYR A 108 -21.41 11.34 -2.03
N GLY A 109 -21.41 10.18 -1.35
CA GLY A 109 -22.24 9.93 -0.17
C GLY A 109 -23.74 9.75 -0.44
N GLY A 110 -24.12 9.53 -1.70
CA GLY A 110 -25.46 9.15 -2.10
C GLY A 110 -25.81 7.71 -1.72
N LYS A 111 -27.11 7.39 -1.69
CA LYS A 111 -27.58 6.01 -1.53
C LYS A 111 -27.20 5.21 -2.79
N ALA A 112 -26.19 4.37 -2.67
CA ALA A 112 -25.84 3.37 -3.65
C ALA A 112 -26.18 1.98 -3.10
N ASP A 113 -26.75 1.11 -3.93
CA ASP A 113 -27.01 -0.29 -3.56
C ASP A 113 -25.74 -1.14 -3.68
N ILE A 114 -24.64 -0.61 -3.16
CA ILE A 114 -23.35 -1.28 -3.15
C ILE A 114 -23.16 -1.86 -1.75
N THR A 115 -23.09 -3.19 -1.67
CA THR A 115 -22.73 -3.86 -0.42
C THR A 115 -21.25 -3.67 -0.15
N ILE A 116 -20.92 -2.59 0.56
CA ILE A 116 -19.55 -2.33 1.01
C ILE A 116 -19.28 -3.19 2.25
N ARG A 117 -18.44 -4.22 2.10
CA ARG A 117 -17.96 -5.02 3.24
C ARG A 117 -16.64 -4.45 3.77
N PRO A 118 -16.61 -3.84 4.96
CA PRO A 118 -15.35 -3.43 5.55
C PRO A 118 -14.52 -4.66 5.90
N THR A 119 -13.30 -4.73 5.38
CA THR A 119 -12.34 -5.79 5.71
C THR A 119 -11.32 -5.25 6.71
N ILE A 120 -11.07 -6.02 7.77
CA ILE A 120 -10.04 -5.73 8.77
C ILE A 120 -9.07 -6.90 8.80
N SER A 121 -7.78 -6.62 8.61
CA SER A 121 -6.73 -7.62 8.60
C SER A 121 -5.82 -7.41 9.80
N LEU A 122 -5.71 -8.42 10.68
CA LEU A 122 -4.88 -8.37 11.87
C LEU A 122 -3.58 -9.16 11.66
N ILE A 123 -2.43 -8.47 11.76
CA ILE A 123 -1.11 -9.11 11.80
C ILE A 123 -0.69 -9.25 13.26
N ALA A 124 -0.80 -10.46 13.81
CA ALA A 124 -0.41 -10.79 15.17
C ALA A 124 0.83 -11.70 15.21
N GLY A 125 1.58 -11.63 16.32
CA GLY A 125 2.81 -12.40 16.51
C GLY A 125 3.70 -11.82 17.59
N HIS A 126 4.76 -12.55 17.96
CA HIS A 126 5.67 -12.13 19.04
C HIS A 126 6.41 -10.83 18.67
N SER A 127 6.81 -10.05 19.69
CA SER A 127 7.60 -8.84 19.48
C SER A 127 8.92 -9.18 18.77
N GLY A 128 9.37 -8.32 17.86
CA GLY A 128 10.60 -8.55 17.09
C GLY A 128 10.48 -9.47 15.86
N MET A 129 9.32 -10.12 15.60
CA MET A 129 9.14 -10.97 14.40
C MET A 129 9.00 -10.20 13.06
N GLY A 130 9.17 -8.88 13.07
CA GLY A 130 9.10 -8.07 11.85
C GLY A 130 7.68 -7.74 11.37
N LYS A 131 6.68 -7.66 12.27
CA LYS A 131 5.29 -7.32 11.92
C LYS A 131 5.15 -5.93 11.29
N SER A 132 5.77 -4.92 11.90
CA SER A 132 5.75 -3.54 11.36
C SER A 132 6.44 -3.49 10.01
N THR A 133 7.61 -4.12 9.90
CA THR A 133 8.32 -4.25 8.61
C THR A 133 7.46 -4.97 7.57
N LEU A 134 6.77 -6.05 7.93
CA LEU A 134 5.87 -6.75 7.01
C LEU A 134 4.76 -5.82 6.50
N LEU A 135 4.13 -5.03 7.38
CA LEU A 135 3.10 -4.07 7.00
C LEU A 135 3.64 -3.03 6.02
N ASP A 136 4.75 -2.37 6.36
CA ASP A 136 5.37 -1.36 5.50
C ASP A 136 5.66 -1.94 4.10
N ARG A 137 6.19 -3.17 4.05
CA ARG A 137 6.50 -3.87 2.80
C ARG A 137 5.26 -4.25 2.00
N VAL A 138 4.18 -4.66 2.66
CA VAL A 138 2.91 -4.95 1.98
C VAL A 138 2.37 -3.67 1.33
N LEU A 139 2.42 -2.54 2.03
CA LEU A 139 1.94 -1.26 1.52
C LEU A 139 2.78 -0.74 0.36
N GLU A 140 4.10 -0.73 0.50
CA GLU A 140 5.02 -0.36 -0.57
C GLU A 140 4.87 -1.27 -1.79
N SER A 141 4.51 -2.53 -1.58
CA SER A 141 4.31 -3.48 -2.68
C SER A 141 3.05 -3.20 -3.51
N ALA A 142 2.01 -2.64 -2.89
CA ALA A 142 0.73 -2.32 -3.54
C ALA A 142 0.81 -1.03 -4.37
N GLY A 143 1.68 -0.09 -3.98
CA GLY A 143 1.89 1.16 -4.70
C GLY A 143 2.24 2.34 -3.78
N GLN A 144 2.05 3.54 -4.30
CA GLN A 144 2.19 4.77 -3.53
C GLN A 144 1.02 4.91 -2.55
N GLN A 145 1.26 5.59 -1.44
CA GLN A 145 0.22 5.79 -0.42
C GLN A 145 -0.74 6.94 -0.76
N SER A 146 -0.38 7.82 -1.69
CA SER A 146 -1.25 8.90 -2.15
C SER A 146 -1.11 9.09 -3.65
N TYR A 147 -2.25 9.20 -4.32
CA TYR A 147 -2.37 9.42 -5.75
C TYR A 147 -3.24 10.64 -5.99
N GLN A 148 -2.78 11.53 -6.87
CA GLN A 148 -3.57 12.66 -7.35
C GLN A 148 -3.95 12.40 -8.80
N HIS A 149 -5.21 12.03 -9.00
CA HIS A 149 -5.74 11.80 -10.33
C HIS A 149 -6.09 13.14 -10.99
N ALA A 150 -6.08 13.12 -12.32
CA ALA A 150 -6.48 14.24 -13.15
C ALA A 150 -7.38 13.74 -14.30
N LEU A 151 -6.87 12.75 -15.03
CA LEU A 151 -7.56 12.10 -16.14
C LEU A 151 -7.51 10.58 -15.97
N PHE A 152 -8.54 9.91 -16.46
CA PHE A 152 -8.60 8.46 -16.62
C PHE A 152 -9.35 8.13 -17.91
N GLN A 153 -8.73 7.39 -18.82
CA GLN A 153 -9.28 7.07 -20.15
C GLN A 153 -9.87 8.32 -20.86
N ASP A 154 -9.11 9.42 -20.88
CA ASP A 154 -9.50 10.72 -21.42
C ASP A 154 -10.72 11.41 -20.76
N GLN A 155 -11.23 10.86 -19.65
CA GLN A 155 -12.27 11.46 -18.84
C GLN A 155 -11.70 12.20 -17.62
N PRO A 156 -12.29 13.34 -17.23
CA PRO A 156 -11.87 14.08 -16.03
C PRO A 156 -12.13 13.27 -14.76
N PHE A 157 -11.08 13.03 -14.00
CA PHE A 157 -11.14 12.38 -12.69
C PHE A 157 -10.16 13.07 -11.73
N PRO A 158 -10.46 14.31 -11.28
CA PRO A 158 -9.54 15.12 -10.47
C PRO A 158 -9.57 14.72 -8.98
N GLU A 159 -9.56 13.43 -8.68
CA GLU A 159 -9.70 12.93 -7.32
C GLU A 159 -8.37 12.67 -6.64
N ARG A 160 -8.33 12.84 -5.31
CA ARG A 160 -7.18 12.45 -4.50
C ARG A 160 -7.47 11.16 -3.74
N GLN A 161 -6.72 10.12 -4.07
CA GLN A 161 -6.80 8.83 -3.39
C GLN A 161 -5.68 8.70 -2.35
N ILE A 162 -6.03 8.12 -1.19
CA ILE A 162 -5.08 7.74 -0.15
C ILE A 162 -5.23 6.24 0.06
N LEU A 163 -4.14 5.49 -0.15
CA LEU A 163 -4.12 4.04 -0.04
C LEU A 163 -3.83 3.63 1.41
N GLY A 164 -4.87 3.33 2.18
CA GLY A 164 -4.77 2.66 3.49
C GLY A 164 -4.44 3.56 4.70
N GLY A 165 -5.15 3.32 5.80
CA GLY A 165 -4.82 3.80 7.15
C GLY A 165 -4.85 2.60 8.10
N PHE A 166 -3.80 2.39 8.90
CA PHE A 166 -3.68 1.21 9.78
C PHE A 166 -3.41 1.60 11.23
N VAL A 167 -3.95 0.81 12.15
CA VAL A 167 -3.64 0.88 13.59
C VAL A 167 -2.92 -0.39 14.02
N VAL A 168 -1.68 -0.25 14.47
CA VAL A 168 -0.89 -1.36 15.02
C VAL A 168 -1.17 -1.44 16.53
N MET A 169 -1.81 -2.53 16.96
CA MET A 169 -2.11 -2.80 18.37
C MET A 169 -1.05 -3.72 18.97
N TYR A 170 -0.34 -3.28 20.02
CA TYR A 170 0.57 -4.14 20.78
C TYR A 170 -0.15 -4.72 22.01
N PRO A 171 -0.05 -6.03 22.29
CA PRO A 171 -0.86 -6.68 23.31
C PRO A 171 -0.54 -6.28 24.76
N ASN A 172 0.58 -5.59 25.03
CA ASN A 172 1.01 -5.26 26.41
C ASN A 172 1.55 -3.83 26.58
N THR A 173 1.15 -2.88 25.74
CA THR A 173 1.49 -1.47 25.99
C THR A 173 0.46 -0.57 25.35
N VAL A 174 -0.30 0.14 26.18
CA VAL A 174 -1.11 1.29 25.76
C VAL A 174 -0.13 2.43 25.45
N GLN A 175 0.62 2.29 24.35
CA GLN A 175 1.26 3.42 23.70
C GLN A 175 0.61 3.59 22.34
N LEU A 176 -0.39 4.46 22.34
CA LEU A 176 -1.02 5.01 21.16
C LEU A 176 0.01 5.90 20.44
N LYS A 177 0.83 5.33 19.55
CA LYS A 177 1.45 6.15 18.51
C LYS A 177 0.35 6.44 17.48
N LEU A 178 -0.31 7.57 17.68
CA LEU A 178 -1.31 8.13 16.80
C LEU A 178 -0.65 8.54 15.47
N TYR A 179 -0.48 7.60 14.54
CA TYR A 179 -0.42 7.93 13.12
C TYR A 179 -1.85 7.88 12.61
N ALA A 180 -2.29 9.01 12.09
CA ALA A 180 -3.68 9.40 11.99
C ALA A 180 -4.56 8.48 11.11
N HIS A 181 -5.80 8.34 11.59
CA HIS A 181 -7.03 7.97 10.87
C HIS A 181 -7.26 6.47 10.58
N LEU A 182 -7.80 5.83 11.63
CA LEU A 182 -8.66 4.67 11.54
C LEU A 182 -9.99 5.09 10.89
N LEU A 183 -10.21 4.64 9.67
CA LEU A 183 -11.47 4.21 9.07
C LEU A 183 -11.17 3.94 7.60
N ALA A 184 -11.64 2.81 7.08
CA ALA A 184 -11.87 2.64 5.64
C ALA A 184 -13.05 3.54 5.19
N THR A 185 -12.99 4.82 5.54
CA THR A 185 -13.82 5.90 5.05
C THR A 185 -12.88 6.81 4.28
N ILE A 186 -12.93 6.68 2.96
CA ILE A 186 -12.25 7.57 2.03
C ILE A 186 -12.76 8.98 2.31
N ARG A 187 -11.91 9.87 2.82
CA ARG A 187 -12.09 11.31 2.63
C ARG A 187 -11.27 11.69 1.41
N ILE A 188 -11.95 11.88 0.29
CA ILE A 188 -11.46 12.78 -0.75
C ILE A 188 -11.32 14.14 -0.08
N ALA A 189 -10.10 14.65 -0.01
CA ALA A 189 -9.87 16.03 0.41
C ALA A 189 -10.03 16.93 -0.81
N PHE A 190 -11.15 17.64 -0.90
CA PHE A 190 -11.29 18.78 -1.79
C PHE A 190 -10.47 19.94 -1.23
N LEU A 191 -9.47 20.41 -1.99
CA LEU A 191 -8.95 21.76 -1.85
C LEU A 191 -9.74 22.62 -2.84
N ALA A 192 -10.67 23.41 -2.32
CA ALA A 192 -11.21 24.58 -3.01
C ALA A 192 -10.17 25.71 -2.98
#